data_AF-A0A6A3K6T6-F1
#
_entry.id   AF-A0A6A3K6T6-F1
#
_cell.length_a   1.000
_cell.length_b   1.000
_cell.length_c   1.000
_cell.angle_alpha   90.00
_cell.angle_beta   90.00
_cell.angle_gamma   90.00
#
_symmetry.space_group_name_H-M   'P 1'
#
loop_
_entity.id
_entity.type
_entity.pdbx_description
1 polymer ?
#
loop_
_entity_poly.entity_id
_entity_poly.type
_entity_poly.pdbx_seq_one_letter_code
_entity_poly.pdbx_strand_id
1 'polypeptide(L)'
;MQSTVHVFLLAVFAILAIGGSFATAAEYDDGGRIGRSLRVTETTNADSDDRSFKGFLMSNLNTKITNARINTWIRLKKSDEQVMKVLGMEQGLTRAAMKKHPKFKTFEDFQVKKWLKSDTPTATVWESLGVTAVDGIVGSADVGFGTYAKYVYALGDKVEKYIKHGGTMPKLYKSANPVENRYKAALLLAKYDEVRVVQIVNAFPL
;
A
#
# COMPACT_ATOMS: atom_id res chain seq x y z
N MET A 1 -17.27 48.25 5.37
CA MET A 1 -16.06 48.72 4.65
C MET A 1 -15.03 47.60 4.65
N GLN A 2 -14.64 47.18 3.45
CA GLN A 2 -13.45 46.39 3.01
C GLN A 2 -13.14 45.07 3.76
N SER A 3 -13.41 43.89 3.16
CA SER A 3 -12.62 43.19 2.11
C SER A 3 -11.24 42.77 2.65
N THR A 4 -10.82 41.51 2.59
CA THR A 4 -9.99 41.05 1.45
C THR A 4 -9.97 39.52 1.35
N VAL A 5 -10.20 39.08 0.13
CA VAL A 5 -10.20 37.73 -0.42
C VAL A 5 -8.76 37.27 -0.69
N HIS A 6 -8.40 36.04 -0.32
CA HIS A 6 -7.24 35.36 -0.91
C HIS A 6 -7.65 33.99 -1.49
N VAL A 7 -8.17 34.08 -2.72
CA VAL A 7 -8.26 32.99 -3.68
C VAL A 7 -6.86 32.77 -4.24
N PHE A 8 -6.27 31.59 -4.03
CA PHE A 8 -5.01 31.23 -4.68
C PHE A 8 -5.25 30.53 -6.01
N LEU A 9 -4.55 31.09 -6.98
CA LEU A 9 -4.62 30.95 -8.43
C LEU A 9 -4.30 29.54 -8.95
N LEU A 10 -4.99 29.21 -10.04
CA LEU A 10 -4.70 28.13 -11.00
C LEU A 10 -3.25 28.16 -11.52
N ALA A 11 -2.66 26.97 -11.66
CA ALA A 11 -1.61 26.73 -12.66
C ALA A 11 -2.00 25.47 -13.45
N VAL A 12 -2.54 25.70 -14.64
CA VAL A 12 -2.76 24.72 -15.71
C VAL A 12 -1.43 24.49 -16.39
N PHE A 13 -0.98 23.23 -16.47
CA PHE A 13 0.07 22.83 -17.43
C PHE A 13 -0.55 21.88 -18.44
N ALA A 14 -0.89 22.43 -19.61
CA ALA A 14 -1.01 21.72 -20.87
C ALA A 14 0.40 21.55 -21.49
N ILE A 15 0.53 20.66 -22.48
CA ILE A 15 1.67 20.31 -23.36
C ILE A 15 2.01 18.81 -23.19
N LEU A 16 2.04 17.94 -24.20
CA LEU A 16 1.91 18.08 -25.65
C LEU A 16 1.39 16.74 -26.20
N ALA A 17 0.49 16.80 -27.19
CA ALA A 17 0.25 15.68 -28.09
C ALA A 17 1.44 15.55 -29.04
N ILE A 18 1.97 14.33 -29.19
CA ILE A 18 2.73 13.95 -30.38
C ILE A 18 2.10 12.64 -30.87
N GLY A 19 1.11 12.79 -31.75
CA GLY A 19 0.76 11.77 -32.72
C GLY A 19 1.68 11.93 -33.94
N GLY A 20 2.13 10.81 -34.49
CA GLY A 20 2.93 10.76 -35.70
C GLY A 20 3.39 9.34 -36.00
N SER A 21 2.53 8.56 -36.65
CA SER A 21 2.91 7.34 -37.38
C SER A 21 3.07 7.67 -38.87
N PHE A 22 3.70 6.72 -39.59
CA PHE A 22 3.94 6.63 -41.05
C PHE A 22 5.15 7.44 -41.55
N ALA A 23 6.06 6.97 -42.42
CA ALA A 23 6.14 5.77 -43.25
C ALA A 23 7.61 5.48 -43.65
N THR A 24 7.77 4.39 -44.39
CA THR A 24 8.97 3.72 -44.90
C THR A 24 9.80 4.46 -45.97
N ALA A 25 11.00 3.89 -46.20
CA ALA A 25 11.87 3.90 -47.38
C ALA A 25 12.79 5.11 -47.63
N ALA A 26 14.09 4.88 -47.53
CA ALA A 26 14.95 4.65 -48.70
C ALA A 26 16.37 4.27 -48.26
N GLU A 27 16.87 3.27 -48.95
CA GLU A 27 18.23 2.74 -48.98
C GLU A 27 19.23 3.81 -49.45
N TYR A 28 20.36 3.94 -48.75
CA TYR A 28 21.58 4.52 -49.31
C TYR A 28 22.79 3.83 -48.67
N ASP A 29 23.52 3.11 -49.52
CA ASP A 29 24.77 2.41 -49.26
C ASP A 29 25.94 3.39 -49.44
N ASP A 30 26.84 3.48 -48.45
CA ASP A 30 28.23 3.91 -48.68
C ASP A 30 29.16 3.48 -47.52
N GLY A 31 30.06 2.55 -47.83
CA GLY A 31 31.48 2.77 -47.59
C GLY A 31 32.00 2.76 -46.15
N GLY A 32 32.17 1.56 -45.60
CA GLY A 32 33.45 1.14 -45.01
C GLY A 32 33.98 1.85 -43.74
N ARG A 33 33.81 1.19 -42.59
CA ARG A 33 34.91 1.06 -41.60
C ARG A 33 34.68 -0.14 -40.69
N ILE A 34 35.58 -1.11 -40.84
CA ILE A 34 35.67 -2.32 -40.02
C ILE A 34 36.10 -1.90 -38.60
N GLY A 35 35.24 -2.23 -37.63
CA GLY A 35 35.53 -2.06 -36.20
C GLY A 35 34.61 -2.96 -35.37
N ARG A 36 34.96 -4.25 -35.29
CA ARG A 36 34.39 -5.27 -34.40
C ARG A 36 32.86 -5.38 -34.36
N SER A 37 32.33 -6.13 -35.33
CA SER A 37 31.08 -6.85 -35.17
C SER A 37 31.29 -7.94 -34.11
N LEU A 38 30.71 -7.78 -32.92
CA LEU A 38 30.42 -8.90 -32.05
C LEU A 38 29.33 -9.70 -32.75
N ARG A 39 29.73 -10.75 -33.48
CA ARG A 39 28.80 -11.82 -33.85
C ARG A 39 28.38 -12.49 -32.54
N VAL A 40 27.28 -12.02 -31.98
CA VAL A 40 26.45 -12.84 -31.10
C VAL A 40 25.82 -13.88 -32.00
N THR A 41 26.46 -15.04 -32.07
CA THR A 41 25.80 -16.27 -32.50
C THR A 41 24.55 -16.44 -31.65
N GLU A 42 23.42 -16.48 -32.33
CA GLU A 42 22.11 -16.83 -31.81
C GLU A 42 22.18 -18.26 -31.27
N THR A 43 22.53 -18.40 -30.00
CA THR A 43 22.07 -19.52 -29.19
C THR A 43 20.88 -19.01 -28.41
N THR A 44 19.72 -19.52 -28.81
CA THR A 44 18.46 -19.51 -28.10
C THR A 44 18.65 -19.57 -26.57
N ASN A 45 17.82 -18.83 -25.83
CA ASN A 45 17.67 -18.76 -24.36
C ASN A 45 18.21 -17.51 -23.63
N ALA A 46 18.15 -16.31 -24.22
CA ALA A 46 18.43 -15.04 -23.51
C ALA A 46 17.18 -14.16 -23.24
N ASP A 47 15.99 -14.62 -23.62
CA ASP A 47 14.74 -13.83 -23.59
C ASP A 47 13.91 -14.04 -22.31
N SER A 48 14.14 -15.13 -21.56
CA SER A 48 13.45 -15.35 -20.28
C SER A 48 14.01 -14.47 -19.15
N ASP A 49 15.33 -14.31 -19.11
CA ASP A 49 16.02 -13.77 -17.94
C ASP A 49 15.96 -12.24 -17.92
N ASP A 50 16.04 -11.59 -19.09
CA ASP A 50 15.90 -10.14 -19.22
C ASP A 50 14.46 -9.67 -18.95
N ARG A 51 13.44 -10.43 -19.41
CA ARG A 51 12.03 -10.15 -19.07
C ARG A 51 11.76 -10.33 -17.57
N SER A 52 12.33 -11.37 -16.96
CA SER A 52 12.17 -11.64 -15.52
C SER A 52 12.81 -10.55 -14.67
N PHE A 53 14.05 -10.16 -14.98
CA PHE A 53 14.77 -9.10 -14.27
C PHE A 53 14.11 -7.73 -14.46
N LYS A 54 13.71 -7.37 -15.69
CA LYS A 54 12.97 -6.14 -15.96
C LYS A 54 11.62 -6.13 -15.25
N GLY A 55 10.90 -7.25 -15.23
CA GLY A 55 9.65 -7.41 -14.47
C GLY A 55 9.85 -7.25 -12.96
N PHE A 56 10.93 -7.82 -12.42
CA PHE A 56 11.31 -7.68 -11.02
C PHE A 56 11.72 -6.24 -10.67
N LEU A 57 12.54 -5.59 -11.48
CA LEU A 57 12.92 -4.19 -11.29
C LEU A 57 11.72 -3.26 -11.36
N MET A 58 10.87 -3.41 -12.38
CA MET A 58 9.67 -2.58 -12.56
C MET A 58 8.66 -2.78 -11.43
N SER A 59 8.49 -4.01 -10.94
CA SER A 59 7.61 -4.26 -9.78
C SER A 59 8.16 -3.64 -8.48
N ASN A 60 9.46 -3.73 -8.23
CA ASN A 60 10.10 -3.09 -7.07
C ASN A 60 10.11 -1.56 -7.16
N LEU A 61 10.28 -0.99 -8.35
CA LEU A 61 10.14 0.45 -8.56
C LEU A 61 8.70 0.89 -8.31
N ASN A 62 7.71 0.16 -8.82
CA ASN A 62 6.30 0.48 -8.66
C ASN A 62 5.87 0.43 -7.18
N THR A 63 6.35 -0.56 -6.41
CA THR A 63 6.10 -0.63 -4.95
C THR A 63 6.76 0.53 -4.21
N LYS A 64 8.00 0.90 -4.54
CA LYS A 64 8.68 2.08 -3.95
C LYS A 64 7.94 3.38 -4.25
N ILE A 65 7.53 3.60 -5.51
CA ILE A 65 6.76 4.78 -5.93
C ILE A 65 5.43 4.84 -5.19
N THR A 66 4.70 3.72 -5.12
CA THR A 66 3.43 3.61 -4.39
C THR A 66 3.61 3.93 -2.91
N ASN A 67 4.67 3.40 -2.29
CA ASN A 67 5.00 3.66 -0.89
C ASN A 67 5.33 5.15 -0.63
N ALA A 68 6.13 5.78 -1.49
CA ALA A 68 6.44 7.20 -1.39
C ALA A 68 5.18 8.07 -1.53
N ARG A 69 4.28 7.70 -2.43
CA ARG A 69 2.99 8.37 -2.64
C ARG A 69 2.09 8.25 -1.39
N ILE A 70 1.97 7.05 -0.83
CA ILE A 70 1.21 6.82 0.42
C ILE A 70 1.79 7.65 1.58
N ASN A 71 3.12 7.64 1.75
CA ASN A 71 3.76 8.44 2.80
C ASN A 71 3.48 9.93 2.64
N THR A 72 3.43 10.42 1.40
CA THR A 72 3.06 11.81 1.08
C THR A 72 1.62 12.10 1.50
N TRP A 73 0.66 11.23 1.17
CA TRP A 73 -0.74 11.39 1.59
C TRP A 73 -0.90 11.41 3.10
N ILE A 74 -0.18 10.54 3.81
CA ILE A 74 -0.18 10.50 5.27
C ILE A 74 0.44 11.78 5.85
N ARG A 75 1.54 12.29 5.27
CA ARG A 75 2.16 13.57 5.69
C ARG A 75 1.21 14.75 5.49
N LEU A 76 0.48 14.75 4.38
CA LEU A 76 -0.53 15.77 4.07
C LEU A 76 -1.87 15.54 4.79
N LYS A 77 -1.96 14.55 5.71
CA LYS A 77 -3.16 14.21 6.47
C LYS A 77 -4.40 14.02 5.59
N LYS A 78 -4.25 13.41 4.41
CA LYS A 78 -5.39 13.17 3.52
C LYS A 78 -6.45 12.28 4.19
N SER A 79 -7.72 12.58 3.94
CA SER A 79 -8.83 11.71 4.35
C SER A 79 -8.94 10.50 3.43
N ASP A 80 -9.67 9.49 3.88
CA ASP A 80 -9.91 8.26 3.11
C ASP A 80 -10.64 8.60 1.80
N GLU A 81 -11.66 9.46 1.88
CA GLU A 81 -12.40 9.99 0.72
C GLU A 81 -11.51 10.73 -0.28
N GLN A 82 -10.55 11.54 0.20
CA GLN A 82 -9.62 12.25 -0.66
C GLN A 82 -8.68 11.27 -1.39
N VAL A 83 -8.20 10.23 -0.70
CA VAL A 83 -7.35 9.21 -1.33
C VAL A 83 -8.15 8.37 -2.31
N MET A 84 -9.38 7.97 -1.97
CA MET A 84 -10.30 7.30 -2.91
C MET A 84 -10.52 8.12 -4.17
N LYS A 85 -10.80 9.42 -4.04
CA LYS A 85 -10.95 10.34 -5.18
C LYS A 85 -9.69 10.38 -6.05
N VAL A 86 -8.50 10.46 -5.45
CA VAL A 86 -7.21 10.44 -6.17
C VAL A 86 -6.96 9.10 -6.87
N LEU A 87 -7.47 8.01 -6.32
CA LEU A 87 -7.39 6.68 -6.92
C LEU A 87 -8.47 6.47 -8.01
N GLY A 88 -9.47 7.34 -8.11
CA GLY A 88 -10.60 7.17 -9.02
C GLY A 88 -11.59 6.12 -8.52
N MET A 89 -11.65 5.91 -7.21
CA MET A 89 -12.63 5.02 -6.57
C MET A 89 -13.89 5.82 -6.25
N GLU A 90 -15.06 5.28 -6.58
CA GLU A 90 -16.34 5.88 -6.22
C GLU A 90 -16.50 5.96 -4.69
N GLN A 91 -17.06 7.08 -4.23
CA GLN A 91 -17.34 7.29 -2.81
C GLN A 91 -18.59 6.52 -2.40
N GLY A 92 -18.70 6.15 -1.11
CA GLY A 92 -19.86 5.43 -0.59
C GLY A 92 -19.96 3.96 -1.00
N LEU A 93 -18.99 3.43 -1.76
CA LEU A 93 -18.92 2.00 -2.06
C LEU A 93 -18.79 1.19 -0.77
N THR A 94 -19.48 0.05 -0.73
CA THR A 94 -19.21 -0.95 0.31
C THR A 94 -17.79 -1.48 0.15
N ARG A 95 -17.18 -1.92 1.24
CA ARG A 95 -15.82 -2.49 1.22
C ARG A 95 -15.68 -3.68 0.26
N ALA A 96 -16.73 -4.49 0.16
CA ALA A 96 -16.84 -5.59 -0.78
C ALA A 96 -16.77 -5.11 -2.24
N ALA A 97 -17.44 -4.02 -2.58
CA ALA A 97 -17.36 -3.39 -3.90
C ALA A 97 -15.98 -2.76 -4.14
N MET A 98 -15.42 -2.07 -3.13
CA MET A 98 -14.08 -1.48 -3.23
C MET A 98 -13.01 -2.53 -3.55
N LYS A 99 -13.10 -3.75 -2.99
CA LYS A 99 -12.12 -4.83 -3.21
C LYS A 99 -12.00 -5.26 -4.68
N LYS A 100 -13.02 -5.04 -5.50
CA LYS A 100 -13.00 -5.32 -6.94
C LYS A 100 -12.22 -4.27 -7.74
N HIS A 101 -11.94 -3.11 -7.15
CA HIS A 101 -11.23 -2.04 -7.83
C HIS A 101 -9.73 -2.34 -7.94
N PRO A 102 -9.09 -2.11 -9.11
CA PRO A 102 -7.66 -2.45 -9.32
C PRO A 102 -6.70 -1.73 -8.38
N LYS A 103 -7.11 -0.56 -7.84
CA LYS A 103 -6.31 0.23 -6.89
C LYS A 103 -6.70 0.03 -5.42
N PHE A 104 -7.56 -0.93 -5.12
CA PHE A 104 -7.97 -1.22 -3.74
C PHE A 104 -6.78 -1.51 -2.83
N LYS A 105 -5.82 -2.31 -3.31
CA LYS A 105 -4.62 -2.65 -2.54
C LYS A 105 -3.84 -1.39 -2.11
N THR A 106 -3.70 -0.41 -2.99
CA THR A 106 -3.06 0.87 -2.66
C THR A 106 -3.83 1.65 -1.61
N PHE A 107 -5.17 1.64 -1.68
CA PHE A 107 -6.02 2.26 -0.67
C PHE A 107 -5.91 1.57 0.70
N GLU A 108 -5.94 0.24 0.70
CA GLU A 108 -5.77 -0.59 1.90
C GLU A 108 -4.41 -0.36 2.56
N ASP A 109 -3.32 -0.32 1.78
CA ASP A 109 -1.97 -0.03 2.28
C ASP A 109 -1.89 1.39 2.88
N PHE A 110 -2.60 2.35 2.29
CA PHE A 110 -2.72 3.70 2.84
C PHE A 110 -3.43 3.69 4.20
N GLN A 111 -4.58 3.00 4.32
CA GLN A 111 -5.32 2.91 5.57
C GLN A 111 -4.48 2.26 6.68
N VAL A 112 -3.86 1.11 6.40
CA VAL A 112 -3.01 0.40 7.37
C VAL A 112 -1.86 1.28 7.87
N LYS A 113 -1.14 1.94 6.96
CA LYS A 113 -0.03 2.82 7.35
C LYS A 113 -0.49 4.06 8.09
N LYS A 114 -1.65 4.61 7.72
CA LYS A 114 -2.26 5.73 8.43
C LYS A 114 -2.60 5.35 9.86
N TRP A 115 -3.25 4.21 10.09
CA TRP A 115 -3.57 3.71 11.44
C TRP A 115 -2.31 3.45 12.26
N LEU A 116 -1.27 2.85 11.67
CA LEU A 116 -0.01 2.61 12.37
C LEU A 116 0.73 3.88 12.77
N LYS A 117 0.62 4.95 11.97
CA LYS A 117 1.25 6.23 12.28
C LYS A 117 0.49 6.99 13.36
N SER A 118 -0.83 6.84 13.38
CA SER A 118 -1.71 7.46 14.38
C SER A 118 -1.88 6.63 15.64
N ASP A 119 -1.16 5.51 15.76
CA ASP A 119 -1.33 4.49 16.81
C ASP A 119 -2.81 4.20 17.10
N THR A 120 -3.58 3.90 16.05
CA THR A 120 -5.02 3.69 16.18
C THR A 120 -5.31 2.39 16.97
N PRO A 121 -6.19 2.41 17.98
CA PRO A 121 -6.56 1.20 18.70
C PRO A 121 -7.13 0.12 17.75
N THR A 122 -6.77 -1.15 17.96
CA THR A 122 -7.21 -2.25 17.10
C THR A 122 -8.73 -2.41 17.11
N ALA A 123 -9.38 -2.16 18.25
CA ALA A 123 -10.84 -2.13 18.38
C ALA A 123 -11.49 -1.07 17.48
N THR A 124 -10.92 0.14 17.43
CA THR A 124 -11.40 1.21 16.53
C THR A 124 -11.25 0.82 15.06
N VAL A 125 -10.14 0.16 14.70
CA VAL A 125 -9.95 -0.35 13.33
C VAL A 125 -10.98 -1.43 13.00
N TRP A 126 -11.21 -2.37 13.92
CA TRP A 126 -12.23 -3.41 13.79
C TRP A 126 -13.61 -2.84 13.51
N GLU A 127 -14.04 -1.86 14.31
CA GLU A 127 -15.32 -1.17 14.16
C GLU A 127 -15.39 -0.38 12.85
N SER A 128 -14.34 0.38 12.51
CA SER A 128 -14.30 1.18 11.27
C SER A 128 -14.40 0.33 10.00
N LEU A 129 -13.95 -0.91 10.07
CA LEU A 129 -14.00 -1.88 8.98
C LEU A 129 -15.35 -2.59 8.89
N GLY A 130 -16.25 -2.35 9.85
CA GLY A 130 -17.55 -3.01 9.94
C GLY A 130 -17.44 -4.51 10.14
N VAL A 131 -16.38 -4.98 10.83
CA VAL A 131 -16.20 -6.42 11.08
C VAL A 131 -17.26 -6.87 12.07
N THR A 132 -18.22 -7.65 11.58
CA THR A 132 -19.32 -8.16 12.41
C THR A 132 -19.05 -9.60 12.80
N ALA A 133 -19.22 -9.91 14.08
CA ALA A 133 -19.19 -11.27 14.58
C ALA A 133 -20.61 -11.69 14.96
N VAL A 134 -21.12 -12.74 14.33
CA VAL A 134 -22.41 -13.37 14.69
C VAL A 134 -22.08 -14.50 15.65
N ASP A 135 -22.71 -14.50 16.84
CA ASP A 135 -22.40 -15.43 17.93
C ASP A 135 -20.90 -15.49 18.30
N GLY A 136 -20.22 -14.35 18.20
CA GLY A 136 -18.79 -14.24 18.47
C GLY A 136 -17.87 -14.84 17.39
N ILE A 137 -18.44 -15.23 16.24
CA ILE A 137 -17.72 -15.78 15.10
C ILE A 137 -17.72 -14.77 13.95
N VAL A 138 -16.53 -14.39 13.50
CA VAL A 138 -16.35 -13.64 12.25
C VAL A 138 -16.45 -14.61 11.08
N GLY A 139 -17.36 -14.31 10.15
CA GLY A 139 -17.52 -15.09 8.93
C GLY A 139 -16.26 -15.04 8.07
N SER A 140 -15.90 -16.17 7.44
CA SER A 140 -14.75 -16.27 6.52
C SER A 140 -14.85 -15.33 5.31
N ALA A 141 -16.06 -14.88 4.98
CA ALA A 141 -16.34 -13.92 3.91
C ALA A 141 -16.28 -12.44 4.36
N ASP A 142 -16.00 -12.16 5.64
CA ASP A 142 -15.94 -10.78 6.14
C ASP A 142 -14.80 -10.02 5.45
N VAL A 143 -15.19 -9.06 4.62
CA VAL A 143 -14.24 -8.32 3.79
C VAL A 143 -13.39 -7.37 4.64
N GLY A 144 -13.91 -6.89 5.77
CA GLY A 144 -13.18 -6.06 6.72
C GLY A 144 -12.08 -6.82 7.43
N PHE A 145 -12.34 -8.06 7.83
CA PHE A 145 -11.43 -8.88 8.63
C PHE A 145 -10.07 -9.09 7.97
N GLY A 146 -10.02 -9.27 6.64
CA GLY A 146 -8.77 -9.42 5.91
C GLY A 146 -7.82 -8.21 6.05
N THR A 147 -8.37 -7.00 6.09
CA THR A 147 -7.56 -5.79 6.29
C THR A 147 -7.27 -5.54 7.76
N TYR A 148 -8.20 -5.87 8.65
CA TYR A 148 -7.95 -5.89 10.08
C TYR A 148 -6.73 -6.77 10.40
N ALA A 149 -6.66 -7.98 9.82
CA ALA A 149 -5.54 -8.88 10.00
C ALA A 149 -4.22 -8.26 9.52
N LYS A 150 -4.21 -7.61 8.34
CA LYS A 150 -3.02 -6.87 7.87
C LYS A 150 -2.58 -5.79 8.85
N TYR A 151 -3.53 -5.05 9.43
CA TYR A 151 -3.22 -4.05 10.44
C TYR A 151 -2.59 -4.67 11.70
N VAL A 152 -3.18 -5.75 12.24
CA VAL A 152 -2.67 -6.46 13.43
C VAL A 152 -1.26 -7.01 13.19
N TYR A 153 -1.01 -7.64 12.03
CA TYR A 153 0.32 -8.13 11.71
C TYR A 153 1.35 -7.01 11.63
N ALA A 154 0.99 -5.90 10.98
CA ALA A 154 1.88 -4.77 10.81
C ALA A 154 2.15 -4.05 12.14
N LEU A 155 1.19 -4.06 13.09
CA LEU A 155 1.41 -3.62 14.46
C LEU A 155 2.40 -4.53 15.18
N GLY A 156 2.23 -5.85 15.06
CA GLY A 156 3.18 -6.83 15.60
C GLY A 156 4.59 -6.65 15.02
N ASP A 157 4.71 -6.39 13.71
CA ASP A 157 5.99 -6.15 13.06
C ASP A 157 6.67 -4.87 13.59
N LYS A 158 5.87 -3.83 13.89
CA LYS A 158 6.36 -2.57 14.47
C LYS A 158 6.89 -2.79 15.89
N VAL A 159 6.21 -3.60 16.69
CA VAL A 159 6.65 -3.97 18.06
C VAL A 159 7.90 -4.84 18.02
N GLU A 160 7.91 -5.87 17.17
CA GLU A 160 9.07 -6.74 16.97
C GLU A 160 10.31 -5.95 16.56
N LYS A 161 10.15 -5.00 15.63
CA LYS A 161 11.22 -4.11 15.20
C LYS A 161 11.77 -3.28 16.36
N TYR A 162 10.89 -2.74 17.21
CA TYR A 162 11.31 -2.02 18.41
C TYR A 162 12.10 -2.91 19.37
N ILE A 163 11.65 -4.13 19.62
CA ILE A 163 12.33 -5.06 20.53
C ILE A 163 13.73 -5.41 19.99
N LYS A 164 13.86 -5.67 18.70
CA LYS A 164 15.13 -6.09 18.07
C LYS A 164 16.12 -4.95 17.85
N HIS A 165 15.64 -3.76 17.52
CA HIS A 165 16.48 -2.68 17.01
C HIS A 165 16.32 -1.36 17.79
N GLY A 166 15.49 -1.33 18.83
CA GLY A 166 15.14 -0.12 19.55
C GLY A 166 14.27 0.86 18.73
N GLY A 167 14.18 2.10 19.21
CA GLY A 167 13.41 3.18 18.59
C GLY A 167 12.21 3.60 19.42
N THR A 168 11.11 3.97 18.76
CA THR A 168 9.87 4.38 19.44
C THR A 168 8.93 3.19 19.57
N MET A 169 8.62 2.80 20.81
CA MET A 169 7.61 1.78 21.10
C MET A 169 6.25 2.25 20.56
N PRO A 170 5.53 1.42 19.77
CA PRO A 170 4.16 1.73 19.36
C PRO A 170 3.28 1.90 20.59
N LYS A 171 2.34 2.85 20.57
CA LYS A 171 1.31 2.88 21.61
C LYS A 171 0.39 1.69 21.41
N LEU A 172 0.22 0.91 22.47
CA LEU A 172 -0.61 -0.29 22.47
C LEU A 172 -1.81 -0.06 23.37
N TYR A 173 -2.96 -0.57 22.94
CA TYR A 173 -4.22 -0.40 23.64
C TYR A 173 -4.81 -1.77 23.93
N LYS A 174 -5.12 -2.00 25.21
CA LYS A 174 -5.95 -3.12 25.60
C LYS A 174 -7.35 -2.92 25.01
N SER A 175 -7.85 -3.94 24.33
CA SER A 175 -9.19 -3.91 23.78
C SER A 175 -10.21 -4.27 24.84
N ALA A 176 -11.28 -3.49 24.94
CA ALA A 176 -12.46 -3.82 25.74
C ALA A 176 -13.41 -4.81 25.04
N ASN A 177 -13.24 -5.02 23.73
CA ASN A 177 -14.05 -5.94 22.95
C ASN A 177 -13.44 -7.35 23.03
N PRO A 178 -14.05 -8.30 23.77
CA PRO A 178 -13.47 -9.62 23.99
C PRO A 178 -13.40 -10.46 22.70
N VAL A 179 -14.33 -10.25 21.77
CA VAL A 179 -14.35 -10.95 20.48
C VAL A 179 -13.19 -10.51 19.62
N GLU A 180 -13.04 -9.19 19.40
CA GLU A 180 -11.89 -8.64 18.66
C GLU A 180 -10.57 -9.07 19.30
N ASN A 181 -10.49 -9.05 20.64
CA ASN A 181 -9.26 -9.35 21.35
C ASN A 181 -8.85 -10.83 21.17
N ARG A 182 -9.83 -11.74 21.13
CA ARG A 182 -9.61 -13.16 20.80
C ARG A 182 -9.02 -13.32 19.39
N TYR A 183 -9.59 -12.65 18.39
CA TYR A 183 -9.09 -12.71 17.01
C TYR A 183 -7.71 -12.06 16.87
N LYS A 184 -7.47 -10.92 17.55
CA LYS A 184 -6.15 -10.28 17.61
C LYS A 184 -5.09 -11.23 18.14
N ALA A 185 -5.36 -11.89 19.27
CA ALA A 185 -4.44 -12.84 19.87
C ALA A 185 -4.17 -14.03 18.94
N ALA A 186 -5.22 -14.60 18.34
CA ALA A 186 -5.08 -15.71 17.40
C ALA A 186 -4.23 -15.35 16.16
N LEU A 187 -4.42 -14.16 15.59
CA LEU A 187 -3.61 -13.66 14.48
C LEU A 187 -2.15 -13.50 14.88
N LEU A 188 -1.87 -12.90 16.04
CA LEU A 188 -0.50 -12.71 16.50
C LEU A 188 0.20 -14.04 16.80
N LEU A 189 -0.49 -15.01 17.39
CA LEU A 189 0.06 -16.35 17.68
C LEU A 189 0.43 -17.13 16.42
N ALA A 190 -0.18 -16.81 15.28
CA ALA A 190 0.19 -17.41 14.00
C ALA A 190 1.60 -16.99 13.51
N LYS A 191 2.20 -15.95 14.10
CA LYS A 191 3.48 -15.37 13.67
C LYS A 191 4.49 -15.14 14.79
N TYR A 192 4.04 -14.95 16.03
CA TYR A 192 4.87 -14.55 17.18
C TYR A 192 4.70 -15.53 18.35
N ASP A 193 5.71 -15.61 19.20
CA ASP A 193 5.64 -16.39 20.45
C ASP A 193 4.60 -15.81 21.44
N GLU A 194 4.18 -16.64 22.40
CA GLU A 194 3.16 -16.26 23.39
C GLU A 194 3.55 -15.04 24.22
N VAL A 195 4.85 -14.88 24.53
CA VAL A 195 5.35 -13.75 25.32
C VAL A 195 5.11 -12.43 24.58
N ARG A 196 5.43 -12.37 23.29
CA ARG A 196 5.17 -11.22 22.42
C ARG A 196 3.68 -10.95 22.28
N VAL A 197 2.88 -12.00 22.12
CA VAL A 197 1.43 -11.84 22.03
C VAL A 197 0.87 -11.22 23.30
N VAL A 198 1.29 -11.70 24.48
CA VAL A 198 0.85 -11.14 25.77
C VAL A 198 1.25 -9.67 25.88
N GLN A 199 2.46 -9.28 25.49
CA GLN A 199 2.89 -7.89 25.48
C GLN A 199 2.01 -7.00 24.58
N ILE A 200 1.63 -7.50 23.40
CA ILE A 200 0.81 -6.73 22.44
C ILE A 200 -0.66 -6.66 22.87
N VAL A 201 -1.20 -7.78 23.34
CA VAL A 201 -2.64 -7.94 23.66
C VAL A 201 -2.99 -7.32 25.01
N ASN A 202 -2.11 -7.50 26.00
CA ASN A 202 -2.31 -7.07 27.38
C ASN A 202 -1.47 -5.84 27.75
N ALA A 203 -1.03 -5.06 26.75
CA ALA A 203 -0.25 -3.86 27.01
C ALA A 203 -0.98 -2.94 28.01
N PHE A 204 -0.37 -2.76 29.17
CA PHE A 204 -0.74 -1.67 30.08
C PHE A 204 -0.18 -0.38 29.49
N PRO A 205 -0.91 0.75 29.59
CA PRO A 205 -0.27 2.04 29.34
C PRO A 205 0.89 2.17 30.33
N LEU A 206 2.11 2.27 29.80
CA LEU A 206 3.28 2.72 30.58
C LEU A 206 3.11 4.21 30.88
#